data_AF-A0AAU0ZK61-F1
#
_entry.id   AF-A0AAU0ZK61-F1
#
_cell.length_a   1.000
_cell.length_b   1.000
_cell.length_c   1.000
_cell.angle_alpha   90.00
_cell.angle_beta   90.00
_cell.angle_gamma   90.00
#
_symmetry.space_group_name_H-M   'P 1'
#
loop_
_entity.id
_entity.type
_entity.pdbx_description
1 polymer ?
#
loop_
_entity_poly.entity_id
_entity_poly.type
_entity_poly.pdbx_seq_one_letter_code
_entity_poly.pdbx_strand_id
1 'polypeptide(L)'
;MNVIPDPPDTPFRRASRDFLDAQVWSRPGLSRRDRRWTTLTCVAAADAPGPIEEQVHAALASGDITLTEMLEFVLHFAVYCGWPKASHLEGAIGRQWDRIHREQGEPAPPWPELGNDTLGPTDMDKRIARGAEEFVDVNLVPAPPSTSPYRHAGILGFVFGHVWQRPGLARRDRRIITVAAVALDDSPVPLRSHVTAALHSGDLTKAEMDEIVLQFAAYYGFAKGEALADAVEAAWAAMPA
;
A
#
# COMPACT_ATOMS: atom_id res chain seq x y z
N MET A 1 -3.34 43.15 -7.73
CA MET A 1 -2.77 41.79 -7.85
C MET A 1 -1.82 41.59 -6.69
N ASN A 2 -2.18 40.73 -5.74
CA ASN A 2 -1.26 40.37 -4.66
C ASN A 2 -0.37 39.26 -5.20
N VAL A 3 0.87 39.59 -5.55
CA VAL A 3 1.86 38.57 -5.97
C VAL A 3 2.25 37.83 -4.70
N ILE A 4 1.81 36.59 -4.56
CA ILE A 4 2.31 35.70 -3.51
C ILE A 4 3.77 35.42 -3.88
N PRO A 5 4.75 35.81 -3.05
CA PRO A 5 6.15 35.57 -3.37
C PRO A 5 6.42 34.06 -3.41
N ASP A 6 7.30 33.65 -4.31
CA ASP A 6 7.70 32.26 -4.41
C ASP A 6 8.23 31.75 -3.06
N PRO A 7 7.93 30.51 -2.69
CA PRO A 7 8.48 29.92 -1.48
C PRO A 7 10.02 29.94 -1.53
N PRO A 8 10.73 30.22 -0.41
CA PRO A 8 12.19 30.25 -0.39
C PRO A 8 12.81 28.90 -0.80
N ASP A 9 13.86 28.92 -1.62
CA ASP A 9 14.54 27.72 -2.14
C ASP A 9 15.52 27.13 -1.11
N THR A 10 14.95 26.47 -0.09
CA THR A 10 15.70 25.84 1.00
C THR A 10 16.45 24.58 0.54
N PRO A 11 17.47 24.11 1.30
CA PRO A 11 18.13 22.84 1.01
C PRO A 11 17.15 21.66 0.88
N PHE A 12 16.11 21.63 1.73
CA PHE A 12 15.04 20.63 1.64
C PHE A 12 14.30 20.72 0.31
N ARG A 13 13.81 21.91 -0.09
CA ARG A 13 13.03 22.06 -1.34
C ARG A 13 13.86 21.74 -2.58
N ARG A 14 15.14 22.10 -2.57
CA ARG A 14 16.09 21.75 -3.62
C ARG A 14 16.24 20.22 -3.73
N ALA A 15 16.44 19.53 -2.61
CA ALA A 15 16.52 18.07 -2.59
C ALA A 15 15.19 17.40 -2.98
N SER A 16 14.03 17.93 -2.55
CA SER A 16 12.73 17.41 -2.99
C SER A 16 12.60 17.45 -4.51
N ARG A 17 12.88 18.59 -5.13
CA ARG A 17 12.81 18.72 -6.59
C ARG A 17 13.86 17.86 -7.30
N ASP A 18 15.12 17.93 -6.86
CA ASP A 18 16.25 17.39 -7.62
C ASP A 18 16.44 15.88 -7.38
N PHE A 19 16.16 15.38 -6.17
CA PHE A 19 16.28 13.97 -5.82
C PHE A 19 14.93 13.24 -5.82
N LEU A 20 13.92 13.74 -5.11
CA LEU A 20 12.64 13.03 -5.01
C LEU A 20 11.89 13.05 -6.34
N ASP A 21 11.59 14.25 -6.84
CA ASP A 21 10.72 14.41 -8.02
C ASP A 21 11.46 14.08 -9.33
N ALA A 22 12.67 14.61 -9.51
CA ALA A 22 13.41 14.46 -10.75
C ALA A 22 14.16 13.13 -10.88
N GLN A 23 14.54 12.48 -9.78
CA GLN A 23 15.26 11.19 -9.83
C GLN A 23 14.35 10.05 -9.39
N VAL A 24 13.98 9.96 -8.10
CA VAL A 24 13.27 8.78 -7.55
C VAL A 24 12.00 8.46 -8.35
N TRP A 25 11.17 9.45 -8.66
CA TRP A 25 9.93 9.24 -9.43
C TRP A 25 10.12 8.96 -10.92
N SER A 26 11.25 9.35 -11.51
CA SER A 26 11.51 9.22 -12.96
C SER A 26 12.29 7.96 -13.34
N ARG A 27 12.81 7.23 -12.34
CA ARG A 27 13.63 6.03 -12.55
C ARG A 27 12.84 4.92 -13.27
N PRO A 28 13.47 4.24 -14.25
CA PRO A 28 12.88 3.06 -14.88
C PRO A 28 12.83 1.88 -13.91
N GLY A 29 12.16 0.79 -14.31
CA GLY A 29 12.12 -0.46 -13.55
C GLY A 29 10.92 -0.61 -12.59
N LEU A 30 10.24 0.49 -12.27
CA LEU A 30 8.97 0.46 -11.54
C LEU A 30 8.00 1.49 -12.12
N SER A 31 6.76 1.08 -12.35
CA SER A 31 5.76 1.97 -12.95
C SER A 31 5.41 3.12 -12.00
N ARG A 32 4.94 4.25 -12.56
CA ARG A 32 4.46 5.37 -11.74
C ARG A 32 3.32 4.93 -10.81
N ARG A 33 2.42 4.08 -11.30
CA ARG A 33 1.34 3.49 -10.52
C ARG A 33 1.87 2.68 -9.33
N ASP A 34 2.83 1.80 -9.55
CA ASP A 34 3.42 0.99 -8.47
C ASP A 34 4.13 1.87 -7.42
N ARG A 35 4.82 2.94 -7.85
CA ARG A 35 5.42 3.94 -6.94
C ARG A 35 4.38 4.66 -6.08
N ARG A 36 3.16 4.87 -6.58
CA ARG A 36 2.06 5.47 -5.80
C ARG A 36 1.69 4.59 -4.62
N TRP A 37 1.62 3.27 -4.79
CA TRP A 37 1.25 2.38 -3.71
C TRP A 37 2.24 2.42 -2.54
N THR A 38 3.54 2.36 -2.81
CA THR A 38 4.56 2.53 -1.78
C THR A 38 4.44 3.90 -1.12
N THR A 39 4.33 4.96 -1.93
CA THR A 39 4.28 6.34 -1.44
C THR A 39 3.05 6.60 -0.55
N LEU A 40 1.85 6.23 -1.02
CA LEU A 40 0.60 6.39 -0.28
C LEU A 40 0.65 5.63 1.04
N THR A 41 1.18 4.40 1.03
CA THR A 41 1.36 3.61 2.25
C THR A 41 2.28 4.33 3.24
N CYS A 42 3.44 4.84 2.78
CA CYS A 42 4.38 5.56 3.63
C CYS A 42 3.80 6.86 4.21
N VAL A 43 3.16 7.72 3.40
CA VAL A 43 2.60 8.98 3.91
C VAL A 43 1.40 8.77 4.83
N ALA A 44 0.58 7.74 4.55
CA ALA A 44 -0.52 7.36 5.44
C ALA A 44 0.00 6.80 6.77
N ALA A 45 1.04 5.96 6.74
CA ALA A 45 1.66 5.44 7.96
C ALA A 45 2.36 6.54 8.77
N ALA A 46 2.95 7.54 8.10
CA ALA A 46 3.57 8.70 8.75
C ALA A 46 2.55 9.59 9.46
N ASP A 47 1.26 9.44 9.13
CA ASP A 47 0.15 10.24 9.66
C ASP A 47 0.36 11.74 9.44
N ALA A 48 0.95 12.09 8.29
CA ALA A 48 1.31 13.45 7.92
C ALA A 48 0.20 14.06 7.04
N PRO A 49 -0.69 14.94 7.57
CA PRO A 49 -1.91 15.34 6.86
C PRO A 49 -1.66 16.00 5.51
N GLY A 50 -0.71 16.94 5.44
CA GLY A 50 -0.35 17.63 4.19
C GLY A 50 0.13 16.66 3.10
N PRO A 51 1.17 15.84 3.37
CA PRO A 51 1.61 14.81 2.43
C PRO A 51 0.54 13.79 2.04
N ILE A 52 -0.35 13.39 2.95
CA ILE A 52 -1.49 12.52 2.62
C ILE A 52 -2.38 13.20 1.59
N GLU A 53 -2.80 14.44 1.84
CA GLU A 53 -3.66 15.20 0.94
C GLU A 53 -3.01 15.42 -0.43
N GLU A 54 -1.73 15.79 -0.48
CA GLU A 54 -1.00 16.00 -1.73
C GLU A 54 -0.87 14.72 -2.55
N GLN A 55 -0.52 13.59 -1.94
CA GLN A 55 -0.32 12.33 -2.65
C GLN A 55 -1.65 11.71 -3.09
N VAL A 56 -2.70 11.79 -2.27
CA VAL A 56 -4.06 11.35 -2.63
C VAL A 56 -4.59 12.18 -3.80
N HIS A 57 -4.45 13.52 -3.73
CA HIS A 57 -4.85 14.40 -4.82
C HIS A 57 -4.10 14.05 -6.10
N ALA A 58 -2.77 13.94 -6.04
CA ALA A 58 -1.96 13.65 -7.21
C ALA A 58 -2.27 12.28 -7.82
N ALA A 59 -2.57 11.26 -7.00
CA ALA A 59 -2.95 9.93 -7.47
C ALA A 59 -4.30 9.92 -8.20
N LEU A 60 -5.32 10.55 -7.60
CA LEU A 60 -6.67 10.61 -8.18
C LEU A 60 -6.74 11.52 -9.40
N ALA A 61 -6.17 12.74 -9.32
CA ALA A 61 -6.25 13.75 -10.38
C ALA A 61 -5.50 13.34 -11.65
N SER A 62 -4.44 12.53 -11.52
CA SER A 62 -3.71 12.00 -12.67
C SER A 62 -4.37 10.78 -13.31
N GLY A 63 -5.30 10.12 -12.62
CA GLY A 63 -5.85 8.83 -13.03
C GLY A 63 -4.88 7.66 -12.82
N ASP A 64 -3.75 7.85 -12.14
CA ASP A 64 -2.82 6.76 -11.79
C ASP A 64 -3.54 5.67 -10.97
N ILE A 65 -4.45 6.11 -10.08
CA ILE A 65 -5.26 5.28 -9.18
C ILE A 65 -6.71 5.77 -9.25
N THR A 66 -7.65 4.85 -9.41
CA THR A 66 -9.10 5.13 -9.38
C THR A 66 -9.62 5.28 -7.95
N LEU A 67 -10.78 5.93 -7.77
CA LEU A 67 -11.42 5.99 -6.45
C LEU A 67 -11.72 4.59 -5.89
N THR A 68 -12.19 3.66 -6.73
CA THR A 68 -12.44 2.27 -6.31
C THR A 68 -11.18 1.61 -5.73
N GLU A 69 -10.05 1.71 -6.44
CA GLU A 69 -8.77 1.16 -5.97
C GLU A 69 -8.28 1.86 -4.71
N MET A 70 -8.48 3.16 -4.59
CA MET A 70 -8.12 3.93 -3.39
C MET A 70 -8.91 3.48 -2.16
N LEU A 71 -10.21 3.18 -2.30
CA LEU A 71 -11.04 2.67 -1.20
C LEU A 71 -10.66 1.25 -0.80
N GLU A 72 -10.34 0.38 -1.77
CA GLU A 72 -9.78 -0.95 -1.47
C GLU A 72 -8.39 -0.87 -0.82
N PHE A 73 -7.57 0.11 -1.22
CA PHE A 73 -6.29 0.42 -0.58
C PHE A 73 -6.47 0.83 0.88
N VAL A 74 -7.43 1.70 1.21
CA VAL A 74 -7.73 2.08 2.60
C VAL A 74 -8.02 0.87 3.46
N LEU A 75 -8.88 -0.04 2.99
CA LEU A 75 -9.23 -1.25 3.73
C LEU A 75 -8.02 -2.18 3.88
N HIS A 76 -7.23 -2.36 2.82
CA HIS A 76 -6.00 -3.16 2.87
C HIS A 76 -4.99 -2.55 3.85
N PHE A 77 -4.77 -1.24 3.78
CA PHE A 77 -3.92 -0.48 4.70
C PHE A 77 -4.39 -0.61 6.15
N ALA A 78 -5.69 -0.59 6.42
CA ALA A 78 -6.25 -0.75 7.77
C ALA A 78 -5.84 -2.08 8.44
N VAL A 79 -5.70 -3.16 7.65
CA VAL A 79 -5.29 -4.47 8.15
C VAL A 79 -3.85 -4.47 8.65
N TYR A 80 -2.96 -3.73 7.98
CA TYR A 80 -1.55 -3.72 8.31
C TYR A 80 -1.19 -2.57 9.28
N CYS A 81 -1.63 -1.35 8.98
CA CYS A 81 -1.26 -0.15 9.73
C CYS A 81 -2.35 0.35 10.70
N GLY A 82 -3.49 -0.35 10.79
CA GLY A 82 -4.54 -0.11 11.78
C GLY A 82 -5.65 0.85 11.35
N TRP A 83 -6.85 0.59 11.88
CA TRP A 83 -8.08 1.34 11.59
C TRP A 83 -8.02 2.86 11.84
N PRO A 84 -7.36 3.38 12.91
CA PRO A 84 -7.31 4.83 13.13
C PRO A 84 -6.62 5.59 11.99
N LYS A 85 -5.47 5.11 11.52
CA LYS A 85 -4.75 5.73 10.39
C LYS A 85 -5.54 5.58 9.09
N ALA A 86 -6.16 4.42 8.87
CA ALA A 86 -7.02 4.21 7.70
C ALA A 86 -8.23 5.15 7.66
N SER A 87 -8.87 5.40 8.81
CA SER A 87 -9.98 6.35 8.92
C SER A 87 -9.54 7.78 8.60
N HIS A 88 -8.36 8.19 9.07
CA HIS A 88 -7.80 9.50 8.72
C HIS A 88 -7.51 9.61 7.21
N LEU A 89 -6.91 8.57 6.61
CA LEU A 89 -6.67 8.48 5.18
C LEU A 89 -7.96 8.56 4.36
N GLU A 90 -9.01 7.82 4.74
CA GLU A 90 -10.33 7.87 4.08
C GLU A 90 -10.94 9.27 4.12
N GLY A 91 -10.83 9.95 5.27
CA GLY A 91 -11.25 11.34 5.39
C GLY A 91 -10.49 12.28 4.44
N ALA A 92 -9.17 12.06 4.26
CA ALA A 92 -8.37 12.83 3.30
C ALA A 92 -8.79 12.53 1.85
N ILE A 93 -9.12 11.29 1.52
CA ILE A 93 -9.65 10.87 0.21
C ILE A 93 -10.94 11.62 -0.11
N GLY A 94 -11.88 11.73 0.82
CA GLY A 94 -13.10 12.53 0.60
C GLY A 94 -12.82 14.00 0.33
N ARG A 95 -11.96 14.63 1.14
CA ARG A 95 -11.60 16.04 0.93
C ARG A 95 -10.95 16.28 -0.42
N GLN A 96 -10.07 15.38 -0.87
CA GLN A 96 -9.41 15.54 -2.17
C GLN A 96 -10.34 15.18 -3.34
N TRP A 97 -11.23 14.21 -3.19
CA TRP A 97 -12.25 13.89 -4.20
C TRP A 97 -13.16 15.10 -4.47
N ASP A 98 -13.65 15.74 -3.41
CA ASP A 98 -14.45 16.96 -3.51
C ASP A 98 -13.66 18.11 -4.12
N ARG A 99 -12.38 18.24 -3.73
CA ARG A 99 -11.50 19.27 -4.27
C ARG A 99 -11.31 19.13 -5.77
N ILE A 100 -11.00 17.94 -6.26
CA ILE A 100 -10.73 17.69 -7.69
C ILE A 100 -11.93 18.11 -8.55
N HIS A 101 -13.15 17.72 -8.15
CA HIS A 101 -14.35 18.05 -8.92
C HIS A 101 -14.71 19.52 -8.80
N ARG A 102 -14.55 20.12 -7.61
CA ARG A 102 -14.75 21.57 -7.43
C ARG A 102 -13.79 22.39 -8.31
N GLU A 103 -12.54 21.98 -8.44
CA GLU A 103 -11.56 22.63 -9.33
C GLU A 103 -11.94 22.50 -10.81
N GLN A 104 -12.70 21.46 -11.17
CA GLN A 104 -13.27 21.26 -12.51
C GLN A 104 -14.62 21.96 -12.71
N GLY A 105 -15.18 22.57 -11.66
CA GLY A 105 -16.50 23.23 -11.71
C GLY A 105 -17.68 22.27 -11.67
N GLU A 106 -17.45 21.00 -11.29
CA GLU A 106 -18.46 19.96 -11.26
C GLU A 106 -18.69 19.48 -9.81
N PRO A 107 -19.90 18.99 -9.47
CA PRO A 107 -20.11 18.30 -8.20
C PRO A 107 -19.38 16.96 -8.21
N ALA A 108 -18.82 16.58 -7.06
CA ALA A 108 -18.21 15.25 -6.93
C ALA A 108 -19.28 14.16 -7.12
N PRO A 109 -19.03 13.15 -7.96
CA PRO A 109 -19.94 12.02 -8.09
C PRO A 109 -19.93 11.21 -6.79
N PRO A 110 -21.02 10.48 -6.51
CA PRO A 110 -21.10 9.62 -5.35
C PRO A 110 -20.01 8.55 -5.38
N TRP A 111 -19.57 8.13 -4.20
CA TRP A 111 -18.60 7.05 -4.08
C TRP A 111 -19.19 5.72 -4.58
N PRO A 112 -18.36 4.84 -5.17
CA PRO A 112 -18.82 3.54 -5.60
C PRO A 112 -19.27 2.69 -4.41
N GLU A 113 -20.34 1.92 -4.59
CA GLU A 113 -20.77 0.92 -3.61
C GLU A 113 -19.94 -0.35 -3.78
N LEU A 114 -19.12 -0.70 -2.79
CA LEU A 114 -18.21 -1.84 -2.83
C LEU A 114 -18.75 -2.98 -1.96
N GLY A 115 -19.71 -3.72 -2.51
CA GLY A 115 -20.36 -4.85 -1.87
C GLY A 115 -19.43 -6.04 -1.57
N ASN A 116 -19.94 -6.95 -0.73
CA ASN A 116 -19.26 -8.20 -0.34
C ASN A 116 -19.85 -9.44 -1.03
N ASP A 117 -20.81 -9.24 -1.94
CA ASP A 117 -21.55 -10.27 -2.64
C ASP A 117 -20.65 -11.19 -3.47
N THR A 118 -19.54 -10.66 -3.98
CA THR A 118 -18.55 -11.40 -4.77
C THR A 118 -17.61 -12.27 -3.93
N LEU A 119 -17.58 -12.12 -2.60
CA LEU A 119 -16.67 -12.84 -1.69
C LEU A 119 -17.14 -14.25 -1.32
N GLY A 120 -18.23 -14.71 -1.94
CA GLY A 120 -18.83 -16.00 -1.68
C GLY A 120 -19.59 -16.05 -0.34
N PRO A 121 -19.81 -17.26 0.22
CA PRO A 121 -20.64 -17.44 1.41
C PRO A 121 -20.14 -16.63 2.61
N THR A 122 -21.08 -16.01 3.33
CA THR A 122 -20.86 -15.28 4.59
C THR A 122 -20.70 -16.20 5.81
N ASP A 123 -20.93 -17.49 5.62
CA ASP A 123 -20.69 -18.54 6.62
C ASP A 123 -19.23 -18.55 7.09
N MET A 124 -19.03 -18.49 8.41
CA MET A 124 -17.71 -18.30 9.00
C MET A 124 -16.79 -19.50 8.77
N ASP A 125 -17.32 -20.73 8.89
CA ASP A 125 -16.51 -21.94 8.69
C ASP A 125 -16.02 -22.04 7.24
N LYS A 126 -16.90 -21.76 6.28
CA LYS A 126 -16.51 -21.67 4.86
C LYS A 126 -15.51 -20.55 4.61
N ARG A 127 -15.65 -19.41 5.28
CA ARG A 127 -14.75 -18.26 5.15
C ARG A 127 -13.35 -18.57 5.69
N ILE A 128 -13.26 -19.28 6.81
CA ILE A 128 -11.99 -19.73 7.39
C ILE A 128 -11.31 -20.76 6.52
N ALA A 129 -12.06 -21.73 5.98
CA ALA A 129 -11.52 -22.73 5.05
C ALA A 129 -10.89 -22.06 3.83
N ARG A 130 -11.63 -21.16 3.15
CA ARG A 130 -11.08 -20.37 2.04
C ARG A 130 -9.91 -19.49 2.48
N GLY A 131 -9.98 -18.89 3.65
CA GLY A 131 -8.89 -18.07 4.19
C GLY A 131 -7.62 -18.86 4.47
N ALA A 132 -7.72 -20.15 4.81
CA ALA A 132 -6.56 -21.02 4.93
C ALA A 132 -5.92 -21.33 3.57
N GLU A 133 -6.73 -21.55 2.54
CA GLU A 133 -6.26 -21.72 1.15
C GLU A 133 -5.56 -20.44 0.65
N GLU A 134 -6.21 -19.30 0.80
CA GLU A 134 -5.67 -17.98 0.40
C GLU A 134 -4.40 -17.62 1.18
N PHE A 135 -4.34 -17.95 2.48
CA PHE A 135 -3.13 -17.74 3.27
C PHE A 135 -1.94 -18.50 2.69
N VAL A 136 -2.13 -19.77 2.33
CA VAL A 136 -1.08 -20.60 1.75
C VAL A 136 -0.67 -20.06 0.38
N ASP A 137 -1.63 -19.68 -0.45
CA ASP A 137 -1.37 -19.17 -1.78
C ASP A 137 -0.65 -17.80 -1.78
N VAL A 138 -1.00 -16.92 -0.84
CA VAL A 138 -0.36 -15.60 -0.71
C VAL A 138 0.99 -15.68 -0.01
N ASN A 139 1.14 -16.48 1.05
CA ASN A 139 2.36 -16.48 1.87
C ASN A 139 3.34 -17.61 1.54
N LEU A 140 2.91 -18.59 0.75
CA LEU A 140 3.70 -19.77 0.36
C LEU A 140 4.20 -20.60 1.56
N VAL A 141 3.47 -20.54 2.67
CA VAL A 141 3.75 -21.31 3.90
C VAL A 141 2.44 -21.90 4.46
N PRO A 142 2.49 -22.98 5.26
CA PRO A 142 1.30 -23.59 5.83
C PRO A 142 0.45 -22.59 6.64
N ALA A 143 -0.87 -22.68 6.48
CA ALA A 143 -1.80 -21.87 7.26
C ALA A 143 -1.66 -22.17 8.77
N PRO A 144 -1.74 -21.15 9.63
CA PRO A 144 -1.69 -21.35 11.07
C PRO A 144 -2.98 -22.02 11.57
N PRO A 145 -2.94 -22.72 12.72
CA PRO A 145 -4.15 -23.30 13.30
C PRO A 145 -5.14 -22.21 13.74
N SER A 146 -6.43 -22.42 13.49
CA SER A 146 -7.53 -21.50 13.80
C SER A 146 -7.95 -21.51 15.29
N THR A 147 -7.01 -21.73 16.22
CA THR A 147 -7.30 -22.02 17.63
C THR A 147 -7.43 -20.80 18.53
N SER A 148 -7.11 -19.60 18.03
CA SER A 148 -7.28 -18.34 18.78
C SER A 148 -8.20 -17.38 18.02
N PRO A 149 -8.89 -16.43 18.71
CA PRO A 149 -9.70 -15.42 18.02
C PRO A 149 -8.91 -14.63 16.98
N TYR A 150 -7.65 -14.30 17.28
CA TYR A 150 -6.75 -13.63 16.35
C TYR A 150 -6.55 -14.43 15.05
N ARG A 151 -6.33 -15.75 15.14
CA ARG A 151 -6.13 -16.58 13.95
C ARG A 151 -7.42 -16.95 13.25
N HIS A 152 -8.46 -17.27 14.02
CA HIS A 152 -9.76 -17.70 13.55
C HIS A 152 -10.53 -16.56 12.88
N ALA A 153 -10.84 -15.50 13.62
CA ALA A 153 -11.63 -14.38 13.11
C ALA A 153 -10.76 -13.37 12.36
N GLY A 154 -9.53 -13.11 12.84
CA GLY A 154 -8.61 -12.14 12.25
C GLY A 154 -7.91 -12.66 11.00
N ILE A 155 -6.86 -13.46 11.17
CA ILE A 155 -6.00 -13.91 10.05
C ILE A 155 -6.79 -14.69 9.00
N LEU A 156 -7.42 -15.81 9.38
CA LEU A 156 -8.08 -16.70 8.43
C LEU A 156 -9.47 -16.18 8.04
N GLY A 157 -10.25 -15.67 8.99
CA GLY A 157 -11.57 -15.12 8.68
C GLY A 157 -11.52 -13.80 7.92
N PHE A 158 -10.79 -12.80 8.43
CA PHE A 158 -10.85 -11.45 7.89
C PHE A 158 -9.74 -11.14 6.87
N VAL A 159 -8.47 -11.35 7.21
CA VAL A 159 -7.36 -10.95 6.33
C VAL A 159 -7.35 -11.78 5.05
N PHE A 160 -7.23 -13.10 5.17
CA PHE A 160 -7.11 -13.99 4.02
C PHE A 160 -8.46 -14.52 3.56
N GLY A 161 -9.44 -14.69 4.45
CA GLY A 161 -10.80 -15.11 4.09
C GLY A 161 -11.68 -14.00 3.52
N HIS A 162 -11.17 -12.76 3.42
CA HIS A 162 -11.93 -11.63 2.89
C HIS A 162 -11.05 -10.60 2.22
N VAL A 163 -10.19 -9.88 2.94
CA VAL A 163 -9.51 -8.69 2.40
C VAL A 163 -8.64 -9.01 1.17
N TRP A 164 -7.84 -10.08 1.22
CA TRP A 164 -7.03 -10.52 0.07
C TRP A 164 -7.85 -11.04 -1.12
N GLN A 165 -9.10 -11.46 -0.88
CA GLN A 165 -10.00 -11.97 -1.91
C GLN A 165 -10.89 -10.88 -2.54
N ARG A 166 -10.85 -9.64 -2.02
CA ARG A 166 -11.71 -8.57 -2.51
C ARG A 166 -11.34 -8.14 -3.93
N PRO A 167 -12.34 -7.95 -4.83
CA PRO A 167 -12.10 -7.36 -6.13
C PRO A 167 -11.72 -5.87 -6.00
N GLY A 168 -11.34 -5.24 -7.11
CA GLY A 168 -11.08 -3.80 -7.15
C GLY A 168 -9.66 -3.38 -6.77
N LEU A 169 -8.83 -4.30 -6.24
CA LEU A 169 -7.39 -4.09 -6.10
C LEU A 169 -6.66 -5.40 -6.40
N ALA A 170 -5.75 -5.35 -7.38
CA ALA A 170 -5.06 -6.55 -7.85
C ALA A 170 -4.13 -7.13 -6.76
N ARG A 171 -3.90 -8.45 -6.80
CA ARG A 171 -2.96 -9.13 -5.89
C ARG A 171 -1.58 -8.48 -5.86
N ARG A 172 -1.07 -8.08 -7.03
CA ARG A 172 0.22 -7.38 -7.15
C ARG A 172 0.21 -6.04 -6.40
N ASP A 173 -0.84 -5.24 -6.57
CA ASP A 173 -0.98 -3.96 -5.86
C ASP A 173 -1.02 -4.19 -4.34
N ARG A 174 -1.83 -5.16 -3.89
CA ARG A 174 -1.88 -5.60 -2.48
C ARG A 174 -0.50 -6.01 -1.97
N ARG A 175 0.30 -6.69 -2.78
CA ARG A 175 1.67 -7.08 -2.41
C ARG A 175 2.56 -5.87 -2.17
N ILE A 176 2.56 -4.89 -3.08
CA ILE A 176 3.38 -3.67 -2.96
C ILE A 176 3.01 -2.93 -1.67
N ILE A 177 1.72 -2.74 -1.42
CA ILE A 177 1.21 -2.09 -0.21
C ILE A 177 1.63 -2.86 1.04
N THR A 178 1.50 -4.19 1.02
CA THR A 178 1.84 -5.06 2.16
C THR A 178 3.32 -5.00 2.49
N VAL A 179 4.20 -5.12 1.49
CA VAL A 179 5.67 -5.06 1.67
C VAL A 179 6.06 -3.71 2.26
N ALA A 180 5.50 -2.61 1.74
CA ALA A 180 5.70 -1.29 2.32
C ALA A 180 5.22 -1.27 3.77
N ALA A 181 3.99 -1.68 4.06
CA ALA A 181 3.40 -1.63 5.40
C ALA A 181 4.21 -2.39 6.45
N VAL A 182 4.59 -3.64 6.18
CA VAL A 182 5.34 -4.46 7.15
C VAL A 182 6.77 -3.96 7.37
N ALA A 183 7.35 -3.21 6.42
CA ALA A 183 8.62 -2.51 6.61
C ALA A 183 8.48 -1.26 7.51
N LEU A 184 7.30 -0.65 7.58
CA LEU A 184 7.01 0.51 8.45
C LEU A 184 6.86 0.09 9.90
N ASP A 185 6.22 -1.05 10.14
CA ASP A 185 5.77 -1.52 11.45
C ASP A 185 6.86 -2.20 12.29
N ASP A 186 8.12 -2.20 11.83
CA ASP A 186 9.27 -2.83 12.50
C ASP A 186 9.02 -4.27 12.96
N SER A 187 8.22 -5.00 12.17
CA SER A 187 7.78 -6.36 12.46
C SER A 187 8.61 -7.34 11.62
N PRO A 188 9.75 -7.84 12.11
CA PRO A 188 10.73 -8.55 11.29
C PRO A 188 10.22 -9.87 10.72
N VAL A 189 9.31 -10.56 11.43
CA VAL A 189 8.74 -11.82 10.98
C VAL A 189 7.82 -11.59 9.76
N PRO A 190 6.77 -10.73 9.83
CA PRO A 190 5.98 -10.34 8.66
C PRO A 190 6.80 -9.75 7.51
N LEU A 191 7.80 -8.91 7.81
CA LEU A 191 8.67 -8.33 6.79
C LEU A 191 9.36 -9.43 5.97
N ARG A 192 10.05 -10.34 6.64
CA ARG A 192 10.74 -11.45 5.97
C ARG A 192 9.76 -12.34 5.21
N SER A 193 8.65 -12.75 5.82
CA SER A 193 7.70 -13.65 5.16
C SER A 193 7.05 -13.03 3.93
N HIS A 194 6.63 -11.76 3.98
CA HIS A 194 5.98 -11.13 2.85
C HIS A 194 6.95 -10.78 1.71
N VAL A 195 8.20 -10.41 2.01
CA VAL A 195 9.24 -10.19 1.00
C VAL A 195 9.64 -11.50 0.32
N THR A 196 9.88 -12.57 1.09
CA THR A 196 10.14 -13.91 0.52
C THR A 196 8.99 -14.35 -0.37
N ALA A 197 7.75 -14.23 0.11
CA ALA A 197 6.59 -14.61 -0.68
C ALA A 197 6.43 -13.76 -1.96
N ALA A 198 6.72 -12.45 -1.91
CA ALA A 198 6.65 -11.56 -3.07
C ALA A 198 7.55 -12.02 -4.22
N LEU A 199 8.79 -12.41 -3.89
CA LEU A 199 9.79 -12.85 -4.85
C LEU A 199 9.50 -14.27 -5.34
N HIS A 200 9.16 -15.18 -4.42
CA HIS A 200 8.93 -16.60 -4.75
C HIS A 200 7.64 -16.84 -5.55
N SER A 201 6.60 -16.05 -5.33
CA SER A 201 5.36 -16.13 -6.12
C SER A 201 5.49 -15.49 -7.50
N GLY A 202 6.52 -14.64 -7.70
CA GLY A 202 6.63 -13.78 -8.88
C GLY A 202 5.67 -12.59 -8.87
N ASP A 203 5.03 -12.27 -7.72
CA ASP A 203 4.24 -11.04 -7.59
C ASP A 203 5.10 -9.80 -7.92
N LEU A 204 6.37 -9.83 -7.50
CA LEU A 204 7.38 -8.79 -7.73
C LEU A 204 8.72 -9.42 -8.14
N THR A 205 9.37 -8.82 -9.12
CA THR A 205 10.76 -9.18 -9.48
C THR A 205 11.75 -8.56 -8.51
N LYS A 206 12.99 -9.07 -8.48
CA LYS A 206 14.08 -8.45 -7.70
C LYS A 206 14.34 -6.99 -8.10
N ALA A 207 14.34 -6.71 -9.40
CA ALA A 207 14.53 -5.35 -9.91
C ALA A 207 13.42 -4.39 -9.47
N GLU A 208 12.17 -4.85 -9.44
CA GLU A 208 11.05 -4.06 -8.92
C GLU A 208 11.16 -3.86 -7.40
N MET A 209 11.60 -4.88 -6.65
CA MET A 209 11.83 -4.75 -5.21
C MET A 209 12.92 -3.73 -4.88
N ASP A 210 13.99 -3.65 -5.67
CA ASP A 210 15.06 -2.67 -5.48
C ASP A 210 14.56 -1.23 -5.70
N GLU A 211 13.68 -1.02 -6.68
CA GLU A 211 13.03 0.28 -6.89
C GLU A 211 12.00 0.61 -5.80
N ILE A 212 11.30 -0.39 -5.26
CA ILE A 212 10.40 -0.22 -4.11
C ILE A 212 11.19 0.14 -2.84
N VAL A 213 12.34 -0.50 -2.60
CA VAL A 213 13.26 -0.16 -1.48
C VAL A 213 13.66 1.30 -1.55
N LEU A 214 14.08 1.79 -2.74
CA LEU A 214 14.47 3.19 -2.91
C LEU A 214 13.30 4.15 -2.71
N GLN A 215 12.13 3.85 -3.30
CA GLN A 215 10.92 4.65 -3.11
C GLN A 215 10.53 4.74 -1.63
N PHE A 216 10.56 3.59 -0.94
CA PHE A 216 10.26 3.48 0.47
C PHE A 216 11.26 4.29 1.33
N ALA A 217 12.56 4.15 1.07
CA ALA A 217 13.60 4.87 1.79
C ALA A 217 13.45 6.40 1.64
N ALA A 218 13.05 6.87 0.46
CA ALA A 218 12.84 8.28 0.20
C ALA A 218 11.63 8.86 0.97
N TYR A 219 10.58 8.08 1.18
CA TYR A 219 9.35 8.52 1.85
C TYR A 219 9.27 8.19 3.35
N TYR A 220 10.02 7.19 3.82
CA TYR A 220 9.95 6.73 5.21
C TYR A 220 11.31 6.52 5.89
N GLY A 221 12.38 6.99 5.24
CA GLY A 221 13.72 7.09 5.80
C GLY A 221 14.65 5.93 5.45
N PHE A 222 15.91 6.26 5.20
CA PHE A 222 16.94 5.32 4.75
C PHE A 222 17.26 4.21 5.76
N ALA A 223 17.13 4.44 7.07
CA ALA A 223 17.38 3.40 8.08
C ALA A 223 16.37 2.25 8.00
N LYS A 224 15.09 2.56 7.78
CA LYS A 224 14.07 1.52 7.53
C LYS A 224 14.19 0.95 6.12
N GLY A 225 14.63 1.77 5.16
CA GLY A 225 15.00 1.32 3.81
C GLY A 225 16.07 0.23 3.84
N GLU A 226 17.10 0.38 4.68
CA GLU A 226 18.15 -0.63 4.87
C GLU A 226 17.56 -1.97 5.35
N ALA A 227 16.66 -1.94 6.33
CA ALA A 227 16.03 -3.16 6.83
C ALA A 227 15.18 -3.89 5.75
N LEU A 228 14.50 -3.13 4.89
CA LEU A 228 13.78 -3.69 3.76
C LEU A 228 14.74 -4.24 2.69
N ALA A 229 15.83 -3.53 2.40
CA ALA A 229 16.89 -3.97 1.49
C ALA A 229 17.50 -5.30 1.95
N ASP A 230 17.87 -5.40 3.23
CA ASP A 230 18.41 -6.61 3.84
C ASP A 230 17.44 -7.80 3.71
N ALA A 231 16.14 -7.56 3.94
CA ALA A 231 15.12 -8.59 3.77
C ALA A 231 15.02 -9.06 2.31
N VAL A 232 15.12 -8.14 1.35
CA VAL A 232 15.09 -8.42 -0.09
C VAL A 232 16.32 -9.22 -0.51
N GLU A 233 17.53 -8.81 -0.09
CA GLU A 233 18.77 -9.51 -0.39
C GLU A 233 18.80 -10.91 0.23
N ALA A 234 18.38 -11.04 1.49
CA ALA A 234 18.31 -12.33 2.17
C ALA A 234 17.31 -13.29 1.50
N ALA A 235 16.15 -12.79 1.08
CA ALA A 235 15.16 -13.59 0.37
C ALA A 235 15.65 -14.01 -1.02
N TRP A 236 16.26 -13.08 -1.78
CA TRP A 236 16.79 -13.35 -3.10
C TRP A 236 17.94 -14.37 -3.08
N ALA A 237 18.86 -14.25 -2.13
CA ALA A 237 19.97 -15.19 -1.97
C ALA A 237 19.51 -16.61 -1.60
N ALA A 238 18.32 -16.75 -1.02
CA ALA A 238 17.72 -18.03 -0.67
C ALA A 238 16.89 -18.67 -1.81
N MET A 239 16.72 -17.98 -2.93
CA MET A 239 15.98 -18.53 -4.07
C MET A 239 16.75 -19.70 -4.72
N PRO A 240 16.06 -20.77 -5.13
CA PRO A 240 16.67 -21.82 -5.95
C PRO A 240 17.22 -21.21 -7.25
N ALA A 241 18.40 -21.68 -7.67
CA ALA A 241 19.04 -21.30 -8.93
C ALA A 241 18.26 -21.78 -10.16
#